data_AF-A0A5W1XLQ1-F1
#
_entry.id   AF-A0A5W1XLQ1-F1
#
_cell.length_a   1.000
_cell.length_b   1.000
_cell.length_c   1.000
_cell.angle_alpha   90.00
_cell.angle_beta   90.00
_cell.angle_gamma   90.00
#
_symmetry.space_group_name_H-M   'P 1'
#
loop_
_entity.id
_entity.type
_entity.pdbx_description
1 polymer ?
#
loop_
_entity_poly.entity_id
_entity_poly.type
_entity_poly.pdbx_seq_one_letter_code
_entity_poly.pdbx_strand_id
1 'polypeptide(L)'
;FSFAIEFIIYPIMLFLGLLAVVANTKKETEKIGATIKVVLGVFVIFYFAHSFFVSIMSPSVTFSWANLTELLTPVLLSFSFMPFIYMLYLYQAYETKLLGLKIYFDDEALFNYAKKLAICFFRTDLDALNRWVRNIHINEIKTKEGIKASLKDVKLRKKIESNPPEVDNKYGWSPFLAKDFLVGKGVDTNDYHFSFDTWISCSHMIEIG
;
A
#
# COMPACT_ATOMS: atom_id res chain seq x y z
N PHE A 1 -34.65 -5.19 -17.38
CA PHE A 1 -35.30 -6.11 -18.33
C PHE A 1 -35.82 -7.31 -17.53
N SER A 2 -36.35 -8.38 -18.16
CA SER A 2 -36.58 -9.63 -17.43
C SER A 2 -35.22 -10.25 -17.07
N PHE A 3 -35.06 -10.67 -15.81
CA PHE A 3 -33.83 -11.29 -15.29
C PHE A 3 -33.31 -12.44 -16.16
N ALA A 4 -34.21 -13.23 -16.75
CA ALA A 4 -33.84 -14.36 -17.62
C ALA A 4 -33.12 -13.92 -18.91
N ILE A 5 -33.47 -12.76 -19.47
CA ILE A 5 -32.84 -12.23 -20.68
C ILE A 5 -31.43 -11.72 -20.35
N GLU A 6 -31.30 -11.01 -19.23
CA GLU A 6 -30.02 -10.49 -18.74
C GLU A 6 -29.03 -11.63 -18.46
N PHE A 7 -29.50 -12.71 -17.82
CA PHE A 7 -28.70 -13.89 -17.50
C PHE A 7 -28.12 -14.60 -18.75
N ILE A 8 -28.81 -14.52 -19.89
CA ILE A 8 -28.34 -15.14 -21.15
C ILE A 8 -27.45 -14.17 -21.94
N ILE A 9 -27.80 -12.88 -21.97
CA ILE A 9 -27.08 -11.88 -22.76
C ILE A 9 -25.68 -11.62 -22.18
N TYR A 10 -25.51 -11.54 -20.86
CA TYR A 10 -24.21 -11.22 -20.27
C TYR A 10 -23.11 -12.26 -20.58
N PRO A 11 -23.35 -13.59 -20.45
CA PRO A 11 -22.37 -14.60 -20.85
C PRO A 11 -22.04 -14.56 -22.35
N ILE A 12 -23.01 -14.29 -23.22
CA ILE A 12 -22.78 -14.17 -24.67
C ILE A 12 -21.90 -12.96 -24.97
N MET A 13 -22.18 -11.82 -24.34
CA MET A 13 -21.38 -10.60 -24.47
C MET A 13 -19.94 -10.80 -23.97
N LEU A 14 -19.78 -11.50 -22.84
CA LEU A 14 -18.48 -11.87 -22.31
C LEU A 14 -17.70 -12.76 -23.30
N PHE A 15 -18.37 -13.79 -23.84
CA PHE A 15 -17.78 -14.70 -24.82
C PHE A 15 -17.34 -13.97 -26.10
N LEU A 16 -18.19 -13.08 -26.64
CA LEU A 16 -17.84 -12.24 -27.77
C LEU A 16 -16.67 -11.30 -27.47
N GLY A 17 -16.61 -10.72 -26.26
CA GLY A 17 -15.48 -9.90 -25.81
C GLY A 17 -14.16 -10.68 -25.81
N LEU A 18 -14.16 -11.91 -25.28
CA LEU A 18 -13.00 -12.79 -25.29
C LEU A 18 -12.59 -13.17 -26.72
N LEU A 19 -13.55 -13.52 -27.59
CA LEU A 19 -13.28 -13.81 -29.00
C LEU A 19 -12.68 -12.60 -29.73
N ALA A 20 -13.16 -11.39 -29.45
CA ALA A 20 -12.60 -10.18 -30.03
C ALA A 20 -11.13 -9.98 -29.63
N VAL A 21 -10.76 -10.27 -28.39
CA VAL A 21 -9.36 -10.19 -27.94
C VAL A 21 -8.50 -11.23 -28.64
N VAL A 22 -8.94 -12.49 -28.67
CA VAL A 22 -8.20 -13.59 -29.32
C VAL A 22 -8.06 -13.38 -30.82
N ALA A 23 -9.10 -12.91 -31.51
CA ALA A 23 -9.08 -12.67 -32.95
C ALA A 23 -8.09 -11.57 -33.38
N ASN A 24 -7.69 -10.67 -32.49
CA ASN A 24 -6.69 -9.63 -32.78
C ASN A 24 -5.23 -10.11 -32.62
N THR A 25 -5.00 -11.38 -32.21
CA THR A 25 -3.64 -11.91 -32.04
C THR A 25 -2.97 -12.32 -33.35
N LYS A 26 -3.74 -12.65 -34.39
CA LYS A 26 -3.26 -13.06 -35.72
C LYS A 26 -3.80 -12.12 -36.79
N LYS A 27 -2.96 -11.75 -37.76
CA LYS A 27 -3.34 -10.88 -38.89
C LYS A 27 -4.49 -11.46 -39.73
N GLU A 28 -4.61 -12.79 -39.80
CA GLU A 28 -5.65 -13.47 -40.57
C GLU A 28 -7.06 -13.29 -39.98
N THR A 29 -7.16 -13.18 -38.65
CA THR A 29 -8.44 -13.08 -37.92
C THR A 29 -8.78 -11.66 -37.49
N GLU A 30 -7.92 -10.69 -37.80
CA GLU A 30 -8.06 -9.28 -37.39
C GLU A 30 -9.38 -8.66 -37.87
N LYS A 31 -9.80 -8.97 -39.11
CA LYS A 31 -11.09 -8.49 -39.66
C LYS A 31 -12.29 -9.00 -38.84
N ILE A 32 -12.25 -10.25 -38.38
CA ILE A 32 -13.30 -10.84 -37.55
C ILE A 32 -13.32 -10.15 -36.18
N GLY A 33 -12.15 -9.91 -35.59
CA GLY A 33 -12.02 -9.16 -34.33
C GLY A 33 -12.57 -7.74 -34.43
N ALA A 34 -12.35 -7.05 -35.55
CA ALA A 34 -12.90 -5.72 -35.81
C ALA A 34 -14.43 -5.76 -35.93
N THR A 35 -15.00 -6.72 -36.66
CA THR A 35 -16.47 -6.88 -36.77
C THR A 35 -17.11 -7.14 -35.40
N ILE A 36 -16.54 -8.04 -34.59
CA ILE A 36 -17.08 -8.32 -33.25
C ILE A 36 -17.03 -7.07 -32.36
N LYS A 37 -15.95 -6.27 -32.42
CA LYS A 37 -15.86 -4.99 -31.69
C LYS A 37 -16.94 -4.00 -32.11
N VAL A 38 -17.25 -3.91 -33.41
CA VAL A 38 -18.35 -3.06 -33.91
C VAL A 38 -19.69 -3.53 -33.36
N VAL A 39 -19.97 -4.84 -33.37
CA VAL A 39 -21.20 -5.41 -32.82
C VAL A 39 -21.32 -5.12 -31.32
N LEU A 40 -20.25 -5.34 -30.55
CA LEU A 40 -20.21 -5.01 -29.12
C LEU A 40 -20.42 -3.52 -28.87
N GLY A 41 -19.79 -2.65 -29.68
CA GLY A 41 -19.92 -1.20 -29.59
C GLY A 41 -21.35 -0.72 -29.87
N VAL A 42 -21.98 -1.24 -30.92
CA VAL A 42 -23.40 -0.94 -31.24
C VAL A 42 -24.30 -1.38 -30.10
N PHE A 43 -24.07 -2.56 -29.53
CA PHE A 43 -24.84 -3.05 -28.38
C PHE A 43 -24.70 -2.11 -27.18
N VAL A 44 -23.49 -1.67 -26.84
CA VAL A 44 -23.25 -0.73 -25.74
C VAL A 44 -23.96 0.61 -25.99
N ILE A 45 -23.86 1.16 -27.21
CA ILE A 45 -24.53 2.41 -27.58
C ILE A 45 -26.05 2.26 -27.47
N PHE A 46 -26.60 1.17 -27.99
CA PHE A 46 -28.04 0.89 -27.93
C PHE A 46 -28.52 0.75 -26.48
N TYR A 47 -27.81 -0.05 -25.67
CA TYR A 47 -28.13 -0.25 -24.26
C TYR A 47 -28.07 1.07 -23.48
N PHE A 48 -27.04 1.88 -23.71
CA PHE A 48 -26.88 3.18 -23.08
C PHE A 48 -27.99 4.14 -23.51
N ALA A 49 -28.29 4.24 -24.81
CA ALA A 49 -29.34 5.11 -25.33
C ALA A 49 -30.72 4.73 -24.80
N HIS A 50 -31.03 3.43 -24.75
CA HIS A 50 -32.27 2.91 -24.16
C HIS A 50 -32.35 3.24 -22.66
N SER A 51 -31.29 2.98 -21.91
CA SER A 51 -31.24 3.28 -20.47
C SER A 51 -31.42 4.77 -20.21
N PHE A 52 -30.73 5.63 -20.97
CA PHE A 52 -30.84 7.08 -20.88
C PHE A 52 -32.25 7.58 -21.24
N PHE A 53 -32.86 7.03 -22.29
CA PHE A 53 -34.23 7.35 -22.68
C PHE A 53 -35.23 7.02 -21.57
N VAL A 54 -35.14 5.82 -20.98
CA VAL A 54 -35.98 5.41 -19.84
C VAL A 54 -35.75 6.32 -18.63
N SER A 55 -34.49 6.70 -18.35
CA SER A 55 -34.16 7.60 -17.25
C SER A 55 -34.80 8.98 -17.37
N ILE A 56 -34.85 9.55 -18.59
CA ILE A 56 -35.52 10.83 -18.85
C ILE A 56 -37.04 10.70 -18.76
N MET A 57 -37.60 9.60 -19.27
CA MET A 57 -39.06 9.38 -19.28
C MET A 57 -39.62 9.04 -17.90
N SER A 58 -38.80 8.60 -16.95
CA SER A 58 -39.22 8.31 -15.57
C SER A 58 -38.24 8.88 -14.54
N PRO A 59 -38.15 10.22 -14.39
CA PRO A 59 -37.21 10.84 -13.46
C PRO A 59 -37.50 10.52 -12.00
N SER A 60 -38.77 10.43 -11.61
CA SER A 60 -39.18 10.13 -10.23
C SER A 60 -38.74 8.73 -9.76
N VAL A 61 -38.70 7.77 -10.68
CA VAL A 61 -38.23 6.41 -10.41
C VAL A 61 -36.70 6.38 -10.46
N THR A 62 -36.09 7.02 -11.46
CA THR A 62 -34.65 7.02 -11.68
C THR A 62 -33.88 7.73 -10.57
N PHE A 63 -34.32 8.94 -10.20
CA PHE A 63 -33.74 9.75 -9.11
C PHE A 63 -34.40 9.44 -7.76
N SER A 64 -34.89 8.22 -7.57
CA SER A 64 -35.39 7.77 -6.27
C SER A 64 -34.25 7.52 -5.29
N TRP A 65 -34.56 7.62 -4.00
CA TRP A 65 -33.61 7.28 -2.94
C TRP A 65 -33.13 5.83 -3.03
N ALA A 66 -34.03 4.90 -3.41
CA ALA A 66 -33.71 3.49 -3.57
C ALA A 66 -32.58 3.27 -4.61
N ASN A 67 -32.74 3.82 -5.83
CA ASN A 67 -31.73 3.67 -6.88
C ASN A 67 -30.42 4.36 -6.52
N LEU A 68 -30.48 5.52 -5.85
CA LEU A 68 -29.28 6.20 -5.37
C LEU A 68 -28.53 5.34 -4.34
N THR A 69 -29.25 4.71 -3.41
CA THR A 69 -28.62 3.80 -2.45
C THR A 69 -28.05 2.56 -3.13
N GLU A 70 -28.75 1.97 -4.10
CA GLU A 70 -28.22 0.82 -4.87
C GLU A 70 -26.93 1.17 -5.62
N LEU A 71 -26.86 2.36 -6.22
CA LEU A 71 -25.68 2.84 -6.93
C LEU A 71 -24.51 3.15 -5.98
N LEU A 72 -24.79 3.82 -4.86
CA LEU A 72 -23.76 4.27 -3.92
C LEU A 72 -23.30 3.17 -2.96
N THR A 73 -24.11 2.15 -2.69
CA THR A 73 -23.79 1.05 -1.76
C THR A 73 -22.44 0.40 -2.07
N PRO A 74 -22.14 -0.08 -3.30
CA PRO A 74 -20.84 -0.69 -3.59
C PRO A 74 -19.67 0.29 -3.42
N VAL A 75 -19.88 1.58 -3.74
CA VAL A 75 -18.87 2.63 -3.58
C VAL A 75 -18.59 2.89 -2.10
N LEU A 76 -19.64 3.13 -1.32
CA LEU A 76 -19.56 3.35 0.13
C LEU A 76 -18.97 2.13 0.85
N LEU A 77 -19.34 0.92 0.43
CA LEU A 77 -18.78 -0.31 0.97
C LEU A 77 -17.28 -0.42 0.65
N SER A 78 -16.88 -0.09 -0.58
CA SER A 78 -15.46 -0.08 -0.99
C SER A 78 -14.63 0.92 -0.16
N PHE A 79 -15.15 2.14 0.03
CA PHE A 79 -14.48 3.14 0.87
C PHE A 79 -14.48 2.74 2.35
N SER A 80 -15.56 2.16 2.86
CA SER A 80 -15.66 1.65 4.23
C SER A 80 -14.76 0.44 4.49
N PHE A 81 -14.39 -0.28 3.44
CA PHE A 81 -13.45 -1.41 3.51
C PHE A 81 -11.98 -0.97 3.58
N MET A 82 -11.65 0.23 3.08
CA MET A 82 -10.30 0.78 3.15
C MET A 82 -9.72 0.86 4.58
N PRO A 83 -10.42 1.38 5.61
CA PRO A 83 -9.89 1.37 6.98
C PRO A 83 -9.66 -0.06 7.50
N PHE A 84 -10.49 -1.03 7.10
CA PHE A 84 -10.29 -2.43 7.47
C PHE A 84 -8.98 -2.99 6.89
N ILE A 85 -8.74 -2.78 5.59
CA ILE A 85 -7.50 -3.20 4.94
C ILE A 85 -6.28 -2.51 5.55
N TYR A 86 -6.39 -1.22 5.87
CA TYR A 86 -5.30 -0.49 6.53
C TYR A 86 -5.01 -1.04 7.93
N MET A 87 -6.03 -1.37 8.72
CA MET A 87 -5.85 -2.03 10.02
C MET A 87 -5.19 -3.40 9.88
N LEU A 88 -5.58 -4.19 8.87
CA LEU A 88 -4.97 -5.49 8.59
C LEU A 88 -3.49 -5.36 8.20
N TYR A 89 -3.15 -4.36 7.37
CA TYR A 89 -1.77 -4.03 7.02
C TYR A 89 -0.93 -3.70 8.26
N LEU A 90 -1.46 -2.85 9.15
CA LEU A 90 -0.79 -2.53 10.42
C LEU A 90 -0.63 -3.78 11.28
N TYR A 91 -1.68 -4.59 11.43
CA TYR A 91 -1.63 -5.83 12.20
C TYR A 91 -0.53 -6.76 11.71
N GLN A 92 -0.47 -7.03 10.40
CA GLN A 92 0.54 -7.89 9.80
C GLN A 92 1.95 -7.34 9.99
N ALA A 93 2.13 -6.02 9.83
CA ALA A 93 3.43 -5.37 10.02
C ALA A 93 3.90 -5.49 11.48
N TYR A 94 3.02 -5.26 12.46
CA TYR A 94 3.36 -5.43 13.86
C TYR A 94 3.66 -6.89 14.21
N GLU A 95 2.83 -7.83 13.76
CA GLU A 95 3.03 -9.25 14.04
C GLU A 95 4.39 -9.74 13.53
N THR A 96 4.71 -9.42 12.27
CA THR A 96 5.99 -9.81 11.65
C THR A 96 7.18 -9.26 12.44
N LYS A 97 7.14 -7.98 12.84
CA LYS A 97 8.25 -7.33 13.55
C LYS A 97 8.38 -7.77 15.00
N LEU A 98 7.25 -7.97 15.69
CA LEU A 98 7.24 -8.39 17.09
C LEU A 98 7.51 -9.89 17.28
N LEU A 99 7.28 -10.72 16.26
CA LEU A 99 7.59 -12.15 16.33
C LEU A 99 9.09 -12.37 16.56
N GLY A 100 9.96 -11.60 15.89
CA GLY A 100 11.40 -11.62 16.14
C GLY A 100 11.74 -11.24 17.59
N LEU A 101 11.11 -10.19 18.12
CA LEU A 101 11.30 -9.80 19.53
C LEU A 101 10.79 -10.86 20.52
N LYS A 102 9.72 -11.58 20.18
CA LYS A 102 9.18 -12.65 21.03
C LYS A 102 10.19 -13.80 21.17
N ILE A 103 10.90 -14.12 20.09
CA ILE A 103 11.96 -15.15 20.10
C ILE A 103 13.19 -14.63 20.85
N TYR A 104 13.50 -13.34 20.72
CA TYR A 104 14.67 -12.72 21.35
C TYR A 104 14.54 -12.55 22.88
N PHE A 105 13.34 -12.23 23.38
CA PHE A 105 13.09 -12.08 24.81
C PHE A 105 12.74 -13.44 25.44
N ASP A 106 13.60 -13.90 26.36
CA ASP A 106 13.34 -15.12 27.15
C ASP A 106 12.18 -14.95 28.16
N ASP A 107 11.86 -13.70 28.53
CA ASP A 107 10.79 -13.33 29.48
C ASP A 107 9.54 -12.79 28.78
N GLU A 108 8.41 -13.49 28.95
CA GLU A 108 7.11 -13.11 28.40
C GLU A 108 6.58 -11.78 28.99
N ALA A 109 6.90 -11.44 30.24
CA ALA A 109 6.50 -10.18 30.85
C ALA A 109 7.22 -9.00 30.20
N LEU A 110 8.52 -9.14 29.91
CA LEU A 110 9.32 -8.17 29.18
C LEU A 110 8.83 -7.99 27.74
N PHE A 111 8.53 -9.09 27.03
CA PHE A 111 7.95 -9.02 25.69
C PHE A 111 6.61 -8.29 25.67
N ASN A 112 5.70 -8.63 26.58
CA ASN A 112 4.39 -7.98 26.67
C ASN A 112 4.50 -6.49 27.02
N TYR A 113 5.49 -6.10 27.84
CA TYR A 113 5.82 -4.71 28.10
C TYR A 113 6.31 -3.99 26.84
N ALA A 114 7.27 -4.57 26.12
CA ALA A 114 7.80 -4.03 24.87
C ALA A 114 6.71 -3.88 23.79
N LYS A 115 5.86 -4.89 23.63
CA LYS A 115 4.73 -4.90 22.68
C LYS A 115 3.75 -3.76 22.95
N LYS A 116 3.33 -3.57 24.20
CA LYS A 116 2.41 -2.48 24.58
C LYS A 116 3.03 -1.11 24.28
N LEU A 117 4.30 -0.92 24.60
CA LEU A 117 5.00 0.33 24.30
C LEU A 117 5.14 0.58 22.81
N ALA A 118 5.49 -0.44 22.02
CA ALA A 118 5.62 -0.33 20.57
C ALA A 118 4.32 0.18 19.93
N ILE A 119 3.19 -0.45 20.25
CA ILE A 119 1.87 -0.09 19.72
C ILE A 119 1.49 1.35 20.11
N CYS A 120 1.65 1.72 21.39
CA CYS A 120 1.30 3.05 21.86
C CYS A 120 2.22 4.15 21.29
N PHE A 121 3.50 3.85 21.07
CA PHE A 121 4.50 4.87 20.77
C PHE A 121 4.72 5.10 19.27
N PHE A 122 4.67 4.04 18.46
CA PHE A 122 4.86 4.11 17.00
C PHE A 122 3.55 4.23 16.24
N ARG A 123 2.47 3.60 16.72
CA ARG A 123 1.13 3.66 16.09
C ARG A 123 1.20 3.24 14.63
N THR A 124 1.12 4.19 13.70
CA THR A 124 1.17 3.97 12.24
C THR A 124 2.56 4.12 11.63
N ASP A 125 3.56 4.55 12.41
CA ASP A 125 4.94 4.74 11.95
C ASP A 125 5.71 3.40 11.95
N LEU A 126 5.51 2.63 10.88
CA LEU A 126 6.12 1.30 10.72
C LEU A 126 7.63 1.37 10.46
N ASP A 127 8.12 2.47 9.88
CA ASP A 127 9.55 2.71 9.71
C ASP A 127 10.24 2.84 11.09
N ALA A 128 9.68 3.67 11.98
CA ALA A 128 10.21 3.80 13.33
C ALA A 128 10.13 2.48 14.12
N LEU A 129 9.04 1.72 13.97
CA LEU A 129 8.92 0.38 14.55
C LEU A 129 10.05 -0.55 14.05
N ASN A 130 10.30 -0.57 12.74
CA ASN A 130 11.31 -1.42 12.12
C ASN A 130 12.72 -1.07 12.63
N ARG A 131 13.06 0.22 12.66
CA ARG A 131 14.35 0.71 13.20
C ARG A 131 14.50 0.35 14.67
N TRP A 132 13.45 0.49 15.46
CA TRP A 132 13.48 0.15 16.89
C TRP A 132 13.69 -1.35 17.14
N VAL A 133 12.99 -2.22 16.42
CA VAL A 133 13.20 -3.68 16.51
C VAL A 133 14.64 -4.04 16.12
N ARG A 134 15.17 -3.46 15.04
CA ARG A 134 16.57 -3.64 14.64
C ARG A 134 17.53 -3.20 15.75
N ASN A 135 17.32 -2.02 16.33
CA ASN A 135 18.18 -1.48 17.39
C ASN A 135 18.14 -2.32 18.67
N ILE A 136 17.02 -2.97 19.00
CA ILE A 136 16.95 -3.90 20.14
C ILE A 136 17.89 -5.08 19.92
N HIS A 137 17.86 -5.69 18.73
CA HIS A 137 18.70 -6.83 18.41
C HIS A 137 20.18 -6.45 18.34
N ILE A 138 20.53 -5.34 17.65
CA ILE A 138 21.92 -4.90 17.49
C ILE A 138 22.56 -4.53 18.84
N ASN A 139 21.83 -3.81 19.69
CA ASN A 139 22.37 -3.35 20.99
C ASN A 139 22.05 -4.32 22.14
N GLU A 140 21.59 -5.54 21.82
CA GLU A 140 21.27 -6.60 22.76
C GLU A 140 20.43 -6.16 23.98
N ILE A 141 19.41 -5.32 23.75
CA ILE A 141 18.66 -4.67 24.84
C ILE A 141 17.72 -5.67 25.52
N LYS A 142 17.94 -5.97 26.81
CA LYS A 142 17.10 -6.92 27.59
C LYS A 142 16.47 -6.35 28.87
N THR A 143 16.48 -5.03 29.07
CA THR A 143 15.90 -4.38 30.28
C THR A 143 14.75 -3.43 29.94
N LYS A 144 13.84 -3.20 30.89
CA LYS A 144 12.70 -2.26 30.71
C LYS A 144 13.19 -0.83 30.48
N GLU A 145 14.23 -0.43 31.20
CA GLU A 145 14.86 0.88 31.10
C GLU A 145 15.52 1.04 29.73
N GLY A 146 16.23 0.02 29.26
CA GLY A 146 16.85 0.00 27.93
C GLY A 146 15.82 0.07 26.81
N ILE A 147 14.72 -0.67 26.92
CA ILE A 147 13.58 -0.59 25.99
C ILE A 147 13.01 0.83 25.92
N LYS A 148 12.80 1.46 27.08
CA LYS A 148 12.27 2.84 27.14
C LYS A 148 13.26 3.86 26.57
N ALA A 149 14.55 3.67 26.79
CA ALA A 149 15.60 4.52 26.24
C ALA A 149 15.68 4.40 24.71
N SER A 150 15.64 3.18 24.17
CA SER A 150 15.71 2.96 22.71
C SER A 150 14.51 3.50 21.96
N LEU A 151 13.31 3.48 22.56
CA LEU A 151 12.12 4.15 21.99
C LEU A 151 12.36 5.65 21.80
N LYS A 152 12.90 6.31 22.82
CA LYS A 152 13.20 7.75 22.77
C LYS A 152 14.29 8.06 21.76
N ASP A 153 15.33 7.23 21.71
CA ASP A 153 16.44 7.36 20.76
C ASP A 153 15.95 7.33 19.30
N VAL A 154 15.08 6.38 18.94
CA VAL A 154 14.53 6.30 17.57
C VAL A 154 13.72 7.56 17.21
N LYS A 155 12.89 8.08 18.11
CA LYS A 155 12.15 9.33 17.84
C LYS A 155 13.08 10.53 17.74
N LEU A 156 14.10 10.61 18.58
CA LEU A 156 15.09 11.67 18.53
C LEU A 156 15.82 11.65 17.18
N ARG A 157 16.27 10.48 16.73
CA ARG A 157 16.96 10.32 15.44
C ARG A 157 16.09 10.70 14.26
N LYS A 158 14.84 10.24 14.20
CA LYS A 158 13.91 10.67 13.14
C LYS A 158 13.68 12.18 13.13
N LYS A 159 13.62 12.81 14.31
CA LYS A 159 13.51 14.28 14.42
C LYS A 159 14.75 14.98 13.87
N ILE A 160 15.95 14.47 14.18
CA ILE A 160 17.23 15.00 13.67
C ILE A 160 17.32 14.79 12.16
N GLU A 161 16.96 13.62 11.64
CA GLU A 161 16.93 13.35 10.19
C GLU A 161 15.95 14.26 9.45
N SER A 162 14.79 14.58 10.05
CA SER A 162 13.80 15.48 9.44
C SER A 162 14.25 16.94 9.40
N ASN A 163 15.17 17.32 10.29
CA ASN A 163 15.75 18.66 10.34
C ASN A 163 17.23 18.57 10.73
N PRO A 164 18.11 18.21 9.78
CA PRO A 164 19.52 17.98 10.06
C PRO A 164 20.19 19.25 10.61
N PRO A 165 21.06 19.14 11.63
CA PRO A 165 21.84 20.27 12.08
C PRO A 165 22.80 20.70 10.96
N GLU A 166 23.02 22.01 10.85
CA GLU A 166 24.07 22.55 9.99
C GLU A 166 25.43 22.17 10.56
N VAL A 167 26.27 21.60 9.70
CA VAL A 167 27.65 21.23 10.03
C VAL A 167 28.56 22.14 9.21
N ASP A 168 29.39 22.92 9.90
CA ASP A 168 30.42 23.74 9.25
C ASP A 168 31.38 22.81 8.49
N ASN A 169 31.68 23.17 7.25
CA ASN A 169 32.59 22.46 6.35
C ASN A 169 33.96 22.15 6.99
N LYS A 170 34.42 22.94 7.97
CA LYS A 170 35.65 22.68 8.73
C LYS A 170 35.62 21.33 9.46
N TYR A 171 34.45 20.87 9.88
CA TYR A 171 34.27 19.62 10.62
C TYR A 171 33.85 18.44 9.73
N GLY A 172 33.78 18.65 8.41
CA GLY A 172 33.42 17.63 7.43
C GLY A 172 31.95 17.70 7.00
N TRP A 173 31.45 16.60 6.44
CA TRP A 173 30.09 16.51 5.91
C TRP A 173 29.10 16.08 6.99
N SER A 174 27.89 16.66 6.97
CA SER A 174 26.78 16.17 7.78
C SER A 174 26.40 14.75 7.32
N PRO A 175 26.46 13.72 8.19
CA PRO A 175 26.11 12.35 7.80
C PRO A 175 24.66 12.23 7.31
N PHE A 176 23.76 13.03 7.88
CA PHE A 176 22.35 13.07 7.52
C PHE A 176 22.12 13.63 6.10
N LEU A 177 23.00 14.51 5.62
CA LEU A 177 22.97 15.02 4.24
C LEU A 177 23.75 14.10 3.30
N ALA A 178 24.88 13.56 3.76
CA ALA A 178 25.76 12.71 2.97
C ALA A 178 25.08 11.41 2.52
N LYS A 179 24.18 10.85 3.34
CA LYS A 179 23.41 9.64 2.96
C LYS A 179 22.57 9.83 1.69
N ASP A 180 22.10 11.06 1.44
CA ASP A 180 21.24 11.37 0.29
C ASP A 180 22.03 11.86 -0.93
N PHE A 181 23.37 11.90 -0.85
CA PHE A 181 24.24 12.45 -1.89
C PHE A 181 24.06 11.81 -3.28
N LEU A 182 23.79 10.51 -3.33
CA LEU A 182 23.62 9.75 -4.57
C LEU A 182 22.15 9.53 -4.99
N VAL A 183 21.19 10.08 -4.25
CA VAL A 183 19.76 9.93 -4.57
C VAL A 183 19.44 10.44 -5.98
N GLY A 184 20.08 11.55 -6.40
CA GLY A 184 19.94 12.10 -7.75
C GLY A 184 20.51 11.21 -8.87
N LYS A 185 21.24 10.14 -8.52
CA LYS A 185 21.76 9.12 -9.45
C LYS A 185 20.97 7.81 -9.37
N GLY A 186 19.84 7.80 -8.67
CA GLY A 186 19.00 6.61 -8.50
C GLY A 186 19.51 5.63 -7.44
N VAL A 187 20.43 6.06 -6.57
CA VAL A 187 20.93 5.25 -5.45
C VAL A 187 20.45 5.89 -4.15
N ASP A 188 19.37 5.33 -3.60
CA ASP A 188 18.87 5.70 -2.28
C ASP A 188 19.55 4.88 -1.17
N THR A 189 19.64 5.47 0.01
CA THR A 189 20.24 4.84 1.19
C THR A 189 19.24 4.73 2.32
N ASN A 190 19.45 3.74 3.19
CA ASN A 190 18.65 3.58 4.41
C ASN A 190 18.96 4.67 5.44
N ASP A 191 18.37 4.54 6.63
CA ASP A 191 18.62 5.46 7.72
C ASP A 191 20.05 5.39 8.27
N TYR A 192 20.53 6.53 8.78
CA TYR A 192 21.84 6.61 9.42
C TYR A 192 21.76 6.07 10.85
N HIS A 193 22.37 4.91 11.08
CA HIS A 193 22.25 4.19 12.34
C HIS A 193 23.57 3.56 12.78
N PHE A 194 23.63 3.16 14.06
CA PHE A 194 24.78 2.48 14.61
C PHE A 194 24.67 0.97 14.34
N SER A 195 25.68 0.39 13.71
CA SER A 195 25.77 -1.03 13.37
C SER A 195 27.24 -1.41 13.13
N PHE A 196 27.65 -2.64 13.44
CA PHE A 196 29.04 -3.12 13.25
C PHE A 196 30.10 -2.19 13.87
N ASP A 197 29.88 -1.76 15.11
CA ASP A 197 30.75 -0.85 15.87
C ASP A 197 31.02 0.53 15.24
N THR A 198 30.25 0.91 14.22
CA THR A 198 30.36 2.21 13.56
C THR A 198 29.00 2.77 13.17
N TRP A 199 28.99 4.02 12.74
CA TRP A 199 27.79 4.65 12.22
C TRP A 199 27.77 4.55 10.70
N ILE A 200 26.69 4.00 10.15
CA ILE A 200 26.59 3.71 8.73
C ILE A 200 25.21 4.07 8.17
N SER A 201 25.19 4.30 6.87
CA SER A 201 24.00 4.18 6.03
C SER A 201 24.41 3.48 4.73
N CYS A 202 23.60 2.54 4.28
CA CYS A 202 23.89 1.73 3.10
C CYS A 202 22.67 1.70 2.18
N SER A 203 22.92 1.70 0.87
CA SER A 203 21.89 1.44 -0.13
C SER A 203 21.48 -0.02 -0.11
N HIS A 204 20.35 -0.30 -0.76
CA HIS A 204 20.06 -1.66 -1.17
C HIS A 204 21.11 -2.13 -2.19
N MET A 205 21.23 -3.45 -2.35
CA MET A 205 22.12 -4.02 -3.36
C MET A 205 21.62 -3.62 -4.75
N ILE A 206 22.48 -2.95 -5.51
CA ILE A 206 22.21 -2.52 -6.88
C ILE A 206 23.25 -3.19 -7.76
N GLU A 207 22.80 -3.92 -8.79
CA GLU A 207 23.70 -4.43 -9.82
C GLU A 207 24.17 -3.27 -10.68
N ILE A 208 25.47 -3.01 -10.63
CA ILE A 208 26.14 -2.06 -11.51
C ILE A 208 26.68 -2.90 -12.67
N GLY A 209 26.11 -2.70 -13.86
CA GLY A 209 26.47 -3.41 -15.10
C GLY A 209 27.88 -3.14 -15.58
#